data_AF-A0A9X8E5P7-F1
#
_entry.id   AF-A0A9X8E5P7-F1
#
_cell.length_a   1.000
_cell.length_b   1.000
_cell.length_c   1.000
_cell.angle_alpha   90.00
_cell.angle_beta   90.00
_cell.angle_gamma   90.00
#
_symmetry.space_group_name_H-M   'P 1'
#
loop_
_entity.id
_entity.type
_entity.pdbx_description
1 polymer ?
#
loop_
_entity_poly.entity_id
_entity_poly.type
_entity_poly.pdbx_seq_one_letter_code
_entity_poly.pdbx_strand_id
1 'polypeptide(L)'
;MVKVWSAVAAATAGAHAHRPLKCDQWHPRYPSDGHYNTTASISTDKLNVHLIPHTHDDPGWLLTVDQYFTQEVDYILDTVVTELQKDPNRRFMYVEQAFFQRWWREQTNETKQLVKQLVKNGQLDLSANGGWVMHDEATPHYTTMLDQTAFGHKFLLDEF
;
A
#
# COMPACT_ATOMS: atom_id res chain seq x y z
N MET A 1 41.40 -52.59 1.61
CA MET A 1 40.28 -52.46 2.58
C MET A 1 39.90 -50.99 2.64
N VAL A 2 38.80 -50.59 1.98
CA VAL A 2 38.31 -49.21 1.99
C VAL A 2 37.14 -49.15 2.98
N LYS A 3 37.30 -48.40 4.08
CA LYS A 3 36.23 -48.13 5.04
C LYS A 3 35.41 -46.95 4.54
N VAL A 4 34.20 -47.22 4.05
CA VAL A 4 33.19 -46.20 3.77
C VAL A 4 32.54 -45.84 5.12
N TRP A 5 32.64 -44.56 5.51
CA TRP A 5 31.92 -44.02 6.66
C TRP A 5 30.64 -43.35 6.15
N SER A 6 29.49 -43.98 6.39
CA SER A 6 28.19 -43.36 6.19
C SER A 6 27.89 -42.46 7.40
N ALA A 7 28.00 -41.14 7.22
CA ALA A 7 27.50 -40.18 8.21
C ALA A 7 25.99 -40.00 8.00
N VAL A 8 25.19 -40.55 8.91
CA VAL A 8 23.75 -40.25 8.99
C VAL A 8 23.62 -38.93 9.74
N ALA A 9 23.29 -37.86 9.04
CA ALA A 9 22.88 -36.61 9.66
C ALA A 9 21.48 -36.79 10.25
N ALA A 10 21.40 -36.96 11.58
CA ALA A 10 20.13 -36.91 12.30
C ALA A 10 19.69 -35.45 12.38
N ALA A 11 18.82 -35.03 11.45
CA ALA A 11 18.09 -33.79 11.61
C ALA A 11 17.10 -33.96 12.76
N THR A 12 17.44 -33.46 13.95
CA THR A 12 16.46 -33.28 15.02
C THR A 12 15.50 -32.18 14.61
N ALA A 13 14.38 -32.56 13.99
CA ALA A 13 13.22 -31.70 13.87
C ALA A 13 12.69 -31.45 15.29
N GLY A 14 13.19 -30.40 15.93
CA GLY A 14 12.61 -29.89 17.16
C GLY A 14 11.19 -29.46 16.84
N ALA A 15 10.20 -30.25 17.28
CA ALA A 15 8.82 -29.87 17.22
C ALA A 15 8.64 -28.63 18.10
N HIS A 16 8.68 -27.44 17.49
CA HIS A 16 8.21 -26.23 18.13
C HIS A 16 6.71 -26.40 18.34
N ALA A 17 6.33 -26.88 19.52
CA ALA A 17 4.95 -26.89 19.94
C ALA A 17 4.40 -25.46 19.80
N HIS A 18 3.46 -25.26 18.87
CA HIS A 18 2.71 -24.02 18.76
C HIS A 18 1.99 -23.78 20.09
N ARG A 19 2.60 -22.98 20.96
CA ARG A 19 1.90 -22.41 22.10
C ARG A 19 0.85 -21.47 21.51
N PRO A 20 -0.46 -21.70 21.76
CA PRO A 20 -1.47 -20.74 21.35
C PRO A 20 -1.14 -19.40 22.00
N LEU A 21 -1.11 -18.33 21.20
CA LEU A 21 -1.02 -16.97 21.70
C LEU A 21 -2.29 -16.70 22.52
N LYS A 22 -2.20 -16.92 23.84
CA LYS A 22 -3.27 -16.55 24.76
C LYS A 22 -3.09 -15.08 25.13
N CYS A 23 -4.03 -14.26 24.69
CA CYS A 23 -4.08 -12.83 25.00
C CYS A 23 -4.81 -12.53 26.32
N ASP A 24 -4.98 -13.52 27.20
CA ASP A 24 -5.80 -13.45 28.42
C ASP A 24 -5.39 -12.31 29.38
N GLN A 25 -4.19 -11.75 29.24
CA GLN A 25 -3.69 -10.62 30.03
C GLN A 25 -3.70 -9.28 29.29
N TRP A 26 -4.07 -9.25 28.01
CA TRP A 26 -4.10 -8.02 27.23
C TRP A 26 -5.36 -7.23 27.56
N HIS A 27 -5.15 -5.99 28.01
CA HIS A 27 -6.21 -5.01 28.21
C HIS A 27 -5.88 -3.81 27.34
N PRO A 28 -6.78 -3.38 26.45
CA PRO A 28 -6.52 -2.20 25.64
C PRO A 28 -6.37 -0.98 26.55
N ARG A 29 -5.31 -0.20 26.32
CA ARG A 29 -5.11 1.09 26.98
C ARG A 29 -5.29 2.18 25.93
N TYR A 30 -6.37 2.93 26.07
CA TYR A 30 -6.65 4.08 25.22
C TYR A 30 -6.24 5.38 25.93
N PRO A 31 -5.70 6.37 25.21
CA PRO A 31 -5.42 7.68 25.77
C PRO A 31 -6.73 8.37 26.18
N SER A 32 -6.79 8.95 27.38
CA SER A 32 -8.00 9.58 27.92
C SER A 32 -8.35 10.92 27.27
N ASP A 33 -7.39 11.55 26.61
CA ASP A 33 -7.52 12.81 25.87
C ASP A 33 -7.77 12.60 24.37
N GLY A 34 -7.81 11.34 23.90
CA GLY A 34 -7.98 11.00 22.50
C GLY A 34 -6.73 11.18 21.63
N HIS A 35 -5.57 11.54 22.19
CA HIS A 35 -4.33 11.72 21.44
C HIS A 35 -3.51 10.42 21.41
N TYR A 36 -3.41 9.82 20.23
CA TYR A 36 -2.64 8.59 20.02
C TYR A 36 -1.20 8.91 19.64
N ASN A 37 -0.25 8.12 20.13
CA ASN A 37 1.12 8.13 19.61
C ASN A 37 1.15 7.38 18.28
N THR A 38 1.17 8.11 17.17
CA THR A 38 1.18 7.56 15.81
C THR A 38 2.58 7.36 15.25
N THR A 39 3.63 7.69 16.00
CA THR A 39 5.02 7.49 15.55
C THR A 39 5.36 6.00 15.45
N ALA A 40 5.92 5.61 14.31
CA ALA A 40 6.36 4.24 14.08
C ALA A 40 7.75 3.99 14.71
N SER A 41 7.94 2.80 15.27
CA SER A 41 9.26 2.31 15.69
C SER A 41 9.40 0.83 15.33
N ILE A 42 10.62 0.42 14.96
CA ILE A 42 10.95 -0.98 14.69
C ILE A 42 11.57 -1.57 15.94
N SER A 43 11.05 -2.71 16.39
CA SER A 43 11.56 -3.47 17.52
C SER A 43 12.28 -4.73 17.03
N THR A 44 13.44 -5.03 17.59
CA THR A 44 14.17 -6.29 17.37
C THR A 44 13.62 -7.46 18.19
N ASP A 45 12.85 -7.15 19.25
CA ASP A 45 12.41 -8.12 20.25
C ASP A 45 10.92 -8.45 20.14
N LYS A 46 10.22 -7.80 19.21
CA LYS A 46 8.78 -7.95 18.98
C LYS A 46 8.49 -8.13 17.50
N LEU A 47 7.32 -8.70 17.20
CA LEU A 47 6.76 -8.65 15.84
C LEU A 47 6.46 -7.20 15.47
N ASN A 48 6.96 -6.77 14.30
CA ASN A 48 6.61 -5.48 13.71
C ASN A 48 5.40 -5.69 12.80
N VAL A 49 4.33 -4.93 13.04
CA VAL A 49 3.10 -4.99 12.25
C VAL A 49 3.04 -3.74 11.37
N HIS A 50 3.14 -3.94 10.06
CA HIS A 50 3.04 -2.87 9.07
C HIS A 50 1.58 -2.74 8.63
N LEU A 51 0.93 -1.66 9.05
CA LEU A 51 -0.42 -1.32 8.58
C LEU A 51 -0.26 -0.49 7.30
N ILE A 52 -0.82 -0.97 6.19
CA ILE A 52 -0.73 -0.34 4.87
C ILE A 52 -2.14 0.05 4.42
N PRO A 53 -2.60 1.27 4.76
CA PRO A 53 -3.88 1.78 4.28
C PRO A 53 -3.84 1.91 2.75
N HIS A 54 -4.89 1.43 2.09
CA HIS A 54 -5.05 1.48 0.65
C HIS A 54 -6.55 1.50 0.30
N THR A 55 -6.84 1.82 -0.95
CA THR A 55 -8.14 1.59 -1.59
C THR A 55 -7.93 0.72 -2.83
N HIS A 56 -8.96 -0.03 -3.21
CA HIS A 56 -8.97 -0.80 -4.45
C HIS A 56 -10.05 -0.22 -5.35
N ASP A 57 -9.62 0.54 -6.36
CA ASP A 57 -10.52 1.31 -7.21
C ASP A 57 -10.53 0.69 -8.61
N ASP A 58 -11.49 -0.20 -8.88
CA ASP A 58 -11.62 -0.86 -10.18
C ASP A 58 -11.94 0.16 -11.30
N PRO A 59 -11.10 0.30 -12.35
CA PRO A 59 -11.37 1.17 -13.49
C PRO A 59 -12.43 0.61 -14.45
N GLY A 60 -13.60 0.25 -13.90
CA GLY A 60 -14.68 -0.46 -14.57
C GLY A 60 -14.85 -1.88 -14.02
N TRP A 61 -16.02 -2.15 -13.41
CA TRP A 61 -16.42 -3.49 -12.97
C TRP A 61 -17.96 -3.58 -12.96
N LEU A 62 -18.60 -3.30 -11.83
CA LEU A 62 -20.07 -3.20 -11.73
C LEU A 62 -20.60 -1.87 -12.27
N LEU A 63 -19.83 -0.79 -12.05
CA LEU A 63 -20.06 0.53 -12.62
C LEU A 63 -18.99 0.84 -13.66
N THR A 64 -19.26 1.81 -14.52
CA THR A 64 -18.25 2.33 -15.45
C THR A 64 -17.18 3.13 -14.71
N VAL A 65 -16.02 3.32 -15.35
CA VAL A 65 -14.94 4.17 -14.81
C VAL A 65 -15.44 5.56 -14.41
N ASP A 66 -16.27 6.20 -15.23
CA ASP A 66 -16.76 7.56 -14.92
C ASP A 66 -17.76 7.60 -13.77
N GLN A 67 -18.55 6.54 -13.65
CA GLN A 67 -19.52 6.38 -12.57
C GLN A 67 -18.81 6.18 -11.23
N TYR A 68 -17.80 5.31 -11.16
CA TYR A 68 -17.00 5.16 -9.95
C TYR A 68 -16.26 6.44 -9.59
N PHE A 69 -15.68 7.13 -10.58
CA PHE A 69 -14.96 8.37 -10.32
C PHE A 69 -15.82 9.41 -9.60
N THR A 70 -17.02 9.66 -10.14
CA THR A 70 -17.91 10.73 -9.66
C THR A 70 -18.67 10.35 -8.38
N GLN A 71 -18.83 9.06 -8.10
CA GLN A 71 -19.59 8.59 -6.95
C GLN A 71 -18.71 8.31 -5.73
N GLU A 72 -17.45 7.91 -5.94
CA GLU A 72 -16.61 7.38 -4.86
C GLU A 72 -15.16 7.89 -4.93
N VAL A 73 -14.48 7.74 -6.08
CA VAL A 73 -13.01 7.86 -6.13
C VAL A 73 -12.51 9.29 -5.95
N ASP A 74 -13.23 10.29 -6.47
CA ASP A 74 -12.88 11.70 -6.27
C ASP A 74 -12.89 12.07 -4.77
N TYR A 75 -13.93 11.63 -4.05
CA TYR A 75 -14.09 11.81 -2.62
C TYR A 75 -13.02 11.06 -1.83
N ILE A 76 -12.68 9.83 -2.24
CA ILE A 76 -11.59 9.06 -1.60
C ILE A 76 -10.27 9.84 -1.70
N LEU A 77 -9.90 10.32 -2.89
CA LEU A 77 -8.65 11.05 -3.08
C LEU A 77 -8.62 12.38 -2.30
N ASP A 78 -9.70 13.15 -2.32
CA ASP A 78 -9.82 14.41 -1.58
C ASP A 78 -9.68 14.20 -0.06
N THR A 79 -10.36 13.18 0.47
CA THR A 79 -10.34 12.88 1.90
C THR A 79 -9.00 12.31 2.34
N VAL A 80 -8.37 11.45 1.54
CA VAL A 80 -7.01 10.94 1.81
C VAL A 80 -6.02 12.09 1.90
N VAL A 81 -6.00 13.01 0.94
CA VAL A 81 -5.09 14.17 0.97
C VAL A 81 -5.31 15.02 2.22
N THR A 82 -6.58 15.27 2.56
CA THR A 82 -6.96 16.01 3.77
C THR A 82 -6.53 15.30 5.05
N GLU A 83 -6.71 13.99 5.14
CA GLU A 83 -6.36 13.21 6.33
C GLU A 83 -4.85 13.01 6.49
N LEU A 84 -4.10 12.88 5.41
CA LEU A 84 -2.64 12.82 5.45
C LEU A 84 -2.04 14.15 5.93
N GLN A 85 -2.64 15.29 5.58
CA GLN A 85 -2.17 16.60 6.06
C GLN A 85 -2.28 16.77 7.59
N LYS A 86 -3.21 16.07 8.24
CA LYS A 86 -3.48 16.22 9.68
C LYS A 86 -2.44 15.54 10.59
N ASP A 87 -1.72 14.53 10.09
CA ASP A 87 -0.71 13.82 10.88
C ASP A 87 0.43 13.34 9.97
N PRO A 88 1.67 13.81 10.17
CA PRO A 88 2.82 13.45 9.34
C PRO A 88 3.19 11.96 9.41
N ASN A 89 2.70 11.21 10.40
CA ASN A 89 2.95 9.78 10.53
C ASN A 89 1.97 8.91 9.73
N ARG A 90 0.86 9.48 9.24
CA ARG A 90 -0.11 8.74 8.42
C ARG A 90 0.47 8.43 7.05
N ARG A 91 0.11 7.26 6.55
CA ARG A 91 0.51 6.76 5.23
C ARG A 91 -0.70 6.22 4.49
N PHE A 92 -0.68 6.34 3.17
CA PHE A 92 -1.68 5.77 2.28
C PHE A 92 -1.03 5.36 0.97
N MET A 93 -1.39 4.20 0.46
CA MET A 93 -0.92 3.68 -0.83
C MET A 93 -2.04 3.80 -1.86
N TYR A 94 -1.72 4.32 -3.05
CA TYR A 94 -2.65 4.44 -4.16
C TYR A 94 -2.04 3.86 -5.44
N VAL A 95 -2.85 3.15 -6.23
CA VAL A 95 -2.37 2.33 -7.35
C VAL A 95 -2.84 2.87 -8.71
N GLU A 96 -4.14 2.94 -8.96
CA GLU A 96 -4.70 3.06 -10.31
C GLU A 96 -4.55 4.46 -10.92
N GLN A 97 -3.57 4.62 -11.83
CA GLN A 97 -3.30 5.94 -12.43
C GLN A 97 -4.44 6.46 -13.31
N ALA A 98 -5.34 5.60 -13.80
CA ALA A 98 -6.52 6.03 -14.55
C ALA A 98 -7.35 7.06 -13.77
N PHE A 99 -7.59 6.79 -12.49
CA PHE A 99 -8.33 7.68 -11.61
C PHE A 99 -7.47 8.82 -11.09
N PHE A 100 -6.25 8.52 -10.61
CA PHE A 100 -5.36 9.55 -10.07
C PHE A 100 -5.07 10.65 -11.08
N GLN A 101 -4.74 10.30 -12.33
CA GLN A 101 -4.47 11.30 -13.36
C GLN A 101 -5.71 12.08 -13.77
N ARG A 102 -6.91 11.48 -13.71
CA ARG A 102 -8.15 12.21 -13.94
C ARG A 102 -8.37 13.24 -12.84
N TRP A 103 -8.35 12.79 -11.59
CA TRP A 103 -8.46 13.66 -10.41
C TRP A 103 -7.41 14.78 -10.45
N TRP A 104 -6.16 14.45 -10.77
CA TRP A 104 -5.05 15.39 -10.87
C TRP A 104 -5.30 16.54 -11.84
N ARG A 105 -5.91 16.27 -12.99
CA ARG A 105 -6.22 17.32 -13.99
C ARG A 105 -7.21 18.35 -13.47
N GLU A 106 -8.07 17.96 -12.53
CA GLU A 106 -9.12 18.80 -11.95
C GLU A 106 -8.62 19.60 -10.74
N GLN A 107 -7.43 19.31 -10.23
CA GLN A 107 -6.89 19.95 -9.02
C GLN A 107 -6.28 21.34 -9.27
N THR A 108 -6.40 22.20 -8.26
CA THR A 108 -5.73 23.50 -8.21
C THR A 108 -4.22 23.35 -8.02
N ASN A 109 -3.46 24.42 -8.32
CA ASN A 109 -2.02 24.41 -8.13
C ASN A 109 -1.64 24.19 -6.66
N GLU A 110 -2.42 24.74 -5.72
CA GLU A 110 -2.20 24.58 -4.28
C GLU A 110 -2.31 23.11 -3.87
N THR A 111 -3.39 22.42 -4.29
CA THR A 111 -3.56 20.99 -4.01
C THR A 111 -2.47 20.15 -4.66
N LYS A 112 -2.09 20.47 -5.91
CA LYS A 112 -0.98 19.76 -6.59
C LYS A 112 0.33 19.87 -5.82
N GLN A 113 0.68 21.06 -5.31
CA GLN A 113 1.87 21.24 -4.50
C GLN A 113 1.80 20.48 -3.17
N LEU A 114 0.63 20.49 -2.52
CA LEU A 114 0.40 19.71 -1.30
C LEU A 114 0.63 18.21 -1.55
N VAL A 115 0.03 17.66 -2.62
CA VAL A 115 0.19 16.24 -2.98
C VAL A 115 1.65 15.91 -3.29
N LYS A 116 2.36 16.75 -4.06
CA LYS A 116 3.81 16.57 -4.31
C LYS A 116 4.59 16.53 -3.00
N GLN A 117 4.25 17.37 -2.03
CA GLN A 117 4.86 17.35 -0.71
C GLN A 117 4.54 16.08 0.08
N LEU A 118 3.29 15.61 0.06
CA LEU A 118 2.87 14.36 0.71
C LEU A 118 3.60 13.14 0.13
N VAL A 119 3.77 13.10 -1.20
CA VAL A 119 4.54 12.06 -1.89
C VAL A 119 6.01 12.14 -1.50
N LYS A 120 6.61 13.33 -1.55
CA LYS A 120 8.01 13.55 -1.15
C LYS A 120 8.28 13.17 0.30
N ASN A 121 7.32 13.37 1.19
CA ASN A 121 7.40 12.97 2.60
C ASN A 121 7.17 11.46 2.83
N GLY A 122 6.74 10.72 1.79
CA GLY A 122 6.39 9.30 1.88
C GLY A 122 5.07 9.04 2.62
N GLN A 123 4.22 10.05 2.77
CA GLN A 123 2.87 9.90 3.33
C GLN A 123 1.91 9.35 2.28
N LEU A 124 1.97 9.84 1.05
CA LEU A 124 1.24 9.28 -0.08
C LEU A 124 2.21 8.45 -0.93
N ASP A 125 2.03 7.14 -0.94
CA ASP A 125 2.83 6.22 -1.73
C ASP A 125 2.14 5.92 -3.07
N LEU A 126 2.77 6.37 -4.16
CA LEU A 126 2.35 6.13 -5.55
C LEU A 126 3.25 5.11 -6.26
N SER A 127 4.15 4.43 -5.53
CA SER A 127 5.13 3.52 -6.11
C SER A 127 4.60 2.10 -6.36
N ALA A 128 3.47 1.74 -5.75
CA ALA A 128 2.88 0.42 -5.91
C ALA A 128 2.18 0.30 -7.27
N ASN A 129 2.67 -0.64 -8.10
CA ASN A 129 2.23 -0.88 -9.49
C ASN A 129 2.44 0.34 -10.41
N GLY A 130 1.70 1.44 -10.22
CA GLY A 130 1.85 2.69 -10.96
C GLY A 130 1.38 2.64 -12.42
N GLY A 131 0.86 1.51 -12.90
CA GLY A 131 0.24 1.43 -14.20
C GLY A 131 -1.09 2.19 -14.30
N TRP A 132 -1.59 2.36 -15.51
CA TRP A 132 -2.90 2.93 -15.76
C TRP A 132 -4.01 2.17 -15.00
N VAL A 133 -3.89 0.84 -14.94
CA VAL A 133 -4.78 -0.07 -14.21
C VAL A 133 -3.97 -1.19 -13.54
N MET A 134 -4.58 -1.87 -12.56
CA MET A 134 -4.17 -3.21 -12.16
C MET A 134 -4.70 -4.21 -13.20
N HIS A 135 -3.87 -4.57 -14.18
CA HIS A 135 -4.30 -5.40 -15.31
C HIS A 135 -4.46 -6.87 -14.90
N ASP A 136 -5.36 -7.58 -15.59
CA ASP A 136 -5.42 -9.04 -15.54
C ASP A 136 -4.06 -9.66 -15.94
N GLU A 137 -3.73 -10.83 -15.40
CA GLU A 137 -2.47 -11.52 -15.69
C GLU A 137 -2.67 -12.79 -16.55
N ALA A 138 -3.90 -13.16 -16.87
CA ALA A 138 -4.21 -14.35 -17.66
C ALA A 138 -4.46 -14.09 -19.16
N THR A 139 -5.21 -13.04 -19.48
CA THR A 139 -5.72 -12.79 -20.84
C THR A 139 -5.02 -11.72 -21.67
N PRO A 140 -4.28 -10.72 -21.11
CA PRO A 140 -3.67 -9.71 -21.97
C PRO A 140 -2.41 -10.22 -22.65
N HIS A 141 -2.08 -9.55 -23.76
CA HIS A 141 -0.77 -9.70 -24.36
C HIS A 141 0.25 -8.86 -23.60
N TYR A 142 1.49 -9.34 -23.45
CA TYR A 142 2.52 -8.63 -22.69
C TYR A 142 2.76 -7.20 -23.18
N THR A 143 2.57 -6.92 -24.47
CA THR A 143 2.71 -5.56 -25.03
C THR A 143 1.68 -4.60 -24.43
N THR A 144 0.44 -5.03 -24.22
CA THR A 144 -0.58 -4.17 -23.61
C THR A 144 -0.33 -3.99 -22.11
N MET A 145 0.23 -5.00 -21.44
CA MET A 145 0.71 -4.87 -20.05
C MET A 145 1.84 -3.83 -19.96
N LEU A 146 2.77 -3.84 -20.91
CA LEU A 146 3.86 -2.85 -20.98
C LEU A 146 3.32 -1.44 -21.28
N ASP A 147 2.47 -1.29 -22.30
CA ASP A 147 1.97 0.01 -22.73
C ASP A 147 1.20 0.72 -21.62
N GLN A 148 0.28 0.02 -20.95
CA GLN A 148 -0.50 0.61 -19.87
C GLN A 148 0.37 0.96 -18.65
N THR A 149 1.39 0.14 -18.37
CA THR A 149 2.33 0.39 -17.25
C THR A 149 3.20 1.59 -17.56
N ALA A 150 3.78 1.65 -18.76
CA ALA A 150 4.61 2.75 -19.21
C ALA A 150 3.83 4.07 -19.25
N PHE A 151 2.57 4.05 -19.67
CA PHE A 151 1.71 5.22 -19.68
C PHE A 151 1.48 5.79 -18.27
N GLY A 152 1.17 4.93 -17.29
CA GLY A 152 1.05 5.34 -15.89
C GLY A 152 2.36 5.86 -15.29
N HIS A 153 3.46 5.12 -15.51
CA HIS A 153 4.80 5.50 -15.00
C HIS A 153 5.32 6.79 -15.60
N LYS A 154 5.03 7.07 -16.88
CA LYS A 154 5.45 8.31 -17.54
C LYS A 154 4.91 9.55 -16.83
N PHE A 155 3.64 9.51 -16.44
CA PHE A 155 3.02 10.60 -15.68
C PHE A 155 3.69 10.76 -14.31
N LEU A 156 3.94 9.66 -13.59
CA LEU A 156 4.59 9.71 -12.28
C LEU A 156 5.99 10.34 -12.37
N LEU A 157 6.78 9.95 -13.39
CA LEU A 157 8.10 10.49 -13.64
C LEU A 157 8.09 11.98 -14.01
N ASP A 158 7.07 12.45 -14.71
CA ASP A 158 6.97 13.84 -15.13
C ASP A 158 6.52 14.76 -13.98
N GLU A 159 5.70 14.25 -13.06
CA GLU A 159 5.05 15.07 -12.03
C GLU A 159 5.75 15.03 -10.67
N PHE A 160 6.43 13.94 -10.30
CA PHE A 160 6.97 13.70 -8.96
C PHE A 160 8.48 13.40 -8.98
#